data_AF-A0A8R2F997-F1
#
_entry.id   AF-A0A8R2F997-F1
#
_cell.length_a   1.000
_cell.length_b   1.000
_cell.length_c   1.000
_cell.angle_alpha   90.00
_cell.angle_beta   90.00
_cell.angle_gamma   90.00
#
_symmetry.space_group_name_H-M   'P 1'
#
loop_
_entity.id
_entity.type
_entity.pdbx_description
1 polymer ?
#
loop_
_entity_poly.entity_id
_entity_poly.type
_entity_poly.pdbx_seq_one_letter_code
_entity_poly.pdbx_strand_id
1 'polypeptide(L)'
;MLADQLTDFKFITLVVWYDVFFQVHLVSKSMQAKAMDEINGSNMLKSALEFMKNYRNQFDQILIKAKVTDELGVDPEIKVVDYERSDGADHRAAVKKFKHEFFYKLMNVVTTSLTDSFELLTIHVDVWNFSYDLKNAPENESELLKHHNHLKDGSDSVIYGVKLCTRF
;
A
#
# COMPACT_ATOMS: atom_id res chain seq x y z
N MET A 1 2.78 36.33 -2.50
CA MET A 1 3.91 35.59 -1.91
C MET A 1 3.47 34.40 -1.05
N LEU A 2 2.72 34.59 0.06
CA LEU A 2 2.21 33.44 0.84
C LEU A 2 1.03 32.70 0.18
N ALA A 3 0.12 33.44 -0.46
CA ALA A 3 -1.04 32.86 -1.14
C ALA A 3 -0.66 31.99 -2.34
N ASP A 4 0.38 32.40 -3.08
CA ASP A 4 0.91 31.68 -4.24
C ASP A 4 1.55 30.35 -3.79
N GLN A 5 2.43 30.40 -2.78
CA GLN A 5 3.01 29.21 -2.16
C GLN A 5 1.97 28.23 -1.59
N LEU A 6 0.89 28.74 -1.00
CA LEU A 6 -0.20 27.93 -0.47
C LEU A 6 -0.98 27.22 -1.59
N THR A 7 -0.99 27.79 -2.79
CA THR A 7 -1.68 27.23 -3.95
C THR A 7 -0.83 26.16 -4.64
N ASP A 8 0.48 26.36 -4.73
CA ASP A 8 1.45 25.38 -5.26
C ASP A 8 1.42 24.07 -4.47
N PHE A 9 1.42 24.16 -3.13
CA PHE A 9 1.40 22.97 -2.29
C PHE A 9 0.07 22.21 -2.35
N LYS A 10 -1.06 22.88 -2.63
CA LYS A 10 -2.35 22.19 -2.81
C LYS A 10 -2.30 21.24 -4.01
N PHE A 11 -1.73 21.70 -5.12
CA PHE A 11 -1.62 20.86 -6.32
C PHE A 11 -0.67 19.68 -6.09
N ILE A 12 0.50 19.91 -5.49
CA ILE A 12 1.43 18.83 -5.13
C ILE A 12 0.76 17.84 -4.17
N THR A 13 0.02 18.33 -3.17
CA THR A 13 -0.76 17.50 -2.26
C THR A 13 -1.77 16.64 -3.01
N LEU A 14 -2.47 17.18 -4.01
CA LEU A 14 -3.42 16.41 -4.82
C LEU A 14 -2.75 15.33 -5.65
N VAL A 15 -1.62 15.63 -6.30
CA VAL A 15 -0.85 14.64 -7.07
C VAL A 15 -0.42 13.50 -6.15
N VAL A 16 0.14 13.83 -4.97
CA VAL A 16 0.57 12.83 -3.98
C VAL A 16 -0.61 11.99 -3.49
N TRP A 17 -1.73 12.61 -3.14
CA TRP A 17 -2.92 11.89 -2.69
C TRP A 17 -3.48 10.99 -3.78
N TYR A 18 -3.54 11.46 -5.02
CA TYR A 18 -4.04 10.69 -6.15
C TYR A 18 -3.18 9.46 -6.40
N ASP A 19 -1.85 9.61 -6.48
CA ASP A 19 -0.93 8.49 -6.72
C ASP A 19 -1.06 7.43 -5.61
N VAL A 20 -1.11 7.86 -4.35
CA VAL A 20 -1.27 6.97 -3.20
C VAL A 20 -2.62 6.24 -3.26
N PHE A 21 -3.71 7.00 -3.41
CA PHE A 21 -5.06 6.45 -3.42
C PHE A 21 -5.27 5.50 -4.60
N PHE A 22 -4.78 5.86 -5.78
CA PHE A 22 -4.91 5.06 -6.99
C PHE A 22 -4.26 3.68 -6.81
N GLN A 23 -3.05 3.62 -6.26
CA GLN A 23 -2.35 2.35 -6.03
C GLN A 23 -3.06 1.48 -4.99
N VAL A 24 -3.50 2.07 -3.88
CA VAL A 24 -4.27 1.34 -2.85
C VAL A 24 -5.60 0.84 -3.42
N HIS A 25 -6.28 1.67 -4.20
CA HIS A 25 -7.55 1.32 -4.84
C HIS A 25 -7.38 0.18 -5.83
N LEU A 26 -6.36 0.25 -6.69
CA LEU A 26 -6.07 -0.77 -7.69
C LEU A 26 -5.85 -2.14 -7.05
N VAL A 27 -5.01 -2.20 -6.01
CA VAL A 27 -4.75 -3.44 -5.27
C VAL A 27 -6.01 -3.92 -4.55
N SER A 28 -6.73 -3.03 -3.86
CA SER A 28 -7.98 -3.38 -3.15
C SER A 28 -9.03 -3.98 -4.10
N LYS A 29 -9.21 -3.37 -5.29
CA LYS A 29 -10.13 -3.89 -6.30
C LYS A 29 -9.70 -5.22 -6.86
N SER A 30 -8.40 -5.39 -7.10
CA SER A 30 -7.87 -6.65 -7.61
C SER A 30 -8.05 -7.77 -6.58
N MET A 31 -7.81 -7.49 -5.30
CA MET A 31 -8.02 -8.45 -4.21
C MET A 31 -9.48 -8.87 -4.02
N GLN A 32 -10.44 -8.03 -4.43
CA GLN A 32 -11.87 -8.33 -4.39
C GLN A 32 -12.34 -9.20 -5.57
N ALA A 33 -11.48 -9.51 -6.54
CA ALA A 33 -11.84 -10.36 -7.67
C ALA A 33 -12.13 -11.80 -7.21
N LYS A 34 -13.19 -12.42 -7.75
CA LYS A 34 -13.57 -13.81 -7.40
C LYS A 34 -12.49 -14.86 -7.69
N ALA A 35 -11.60 -14.57 -8.64
CA ALA A 35 -10.50 -15.44 -9.03
C ALA A 35 -9.22 -15.18 -8.21
N MET A 36 -9.24 -14.25 -7.26
CA MET A 36 -8.08 -13.96 -6.41
C MET A 36 -7.85 -15.10 -5.42
N ASP A 37 -6.63 -15.62 -5.40
CA ASP A 37 -6.14 -16.49 -4.32
C ASP A 37 -5.27 -15.71 -3.33
N GLU A 38 -5.04 -16.29 -2.16
CA GLU A 38 -4.36 -15.62 -1.05
C GLU A 38 -2.88 -15.34 -1.35
N ILE A 39 -2.21 -16.20 -2.13
CA ILE A 39 -0.80 -16.02 -2.53
C ILE A 39 -0.67 -14.82 -3.46
N ASN A 40 -1.53 -14.75 -4.48
CA ASN A 40 -1.60 -13.62 -5.39
C ASN A 40 -2.01 -12.34 -4.65
N GLY A 41 -2.97 -12.40 -3.73
CA GLY A 41 -3.35 -11.28 -2.88
C GLY A 41 -2.17 -10.74 -2.06
N SER A 42 -1.38 -11.64 -1.45
CA SER A 42 -0.15 -11.29 -0.72
C SER A 42 0.88 -10.61 -1.62
N ASN A 43 1.12 -11.16 -2.82
CA ASN A 43 2.02 -10.56 -3.80
C ASN A 43 1.57 -9.16 -4.25
N MET A 44 0.27 -8.93 -4.47
CA MET A 44 -0.24 -7.61 -4.84
C MET A 44 -0.02 -6.58 -3.72
N LEU A 45 -0.28 -6.96 -2.48
CA LEU A 45 -0.08 -6.09 -1.33
C LEU A 45 1.40 -5.77 -1.11
N LYS A 46 2.29 -6.75 -1.35
CA LYS A 46 3.74 -6.55 -1.40
C LYS A 46 4.14 -5.52 -2.47
N SER A 47 3.61 -5.65 -3.67
CA SER A 47 3.89 -4.68 -4.76
C SER A 47 3.42 -3.27 -4.42
N ALA A 48 2.25 -3.11 -3.79
CA ALA A 48 1.81 -1.79 -3.30
C ALA A 48 2.75 -1.23 -2.22
N LEU A 49 3.22 -2.07 -1.29
CA LEU A 49 4.17 -1.66 -0.26
C LEU A 49 5.51 -1.21 -0.87
N GLU A 50 6.03 -1.96 -1.84
CA GLU A 50 7.25 -1.61 -2.58
C GLU A 50 7.08 -0.30 -3.36
N PHE A 51 5.92 -0.11 -4.01
CA PHE A 51 5.57 1.15 -4.64
C PHE A 51 5.67 2.32 -3.65
N MET A 52 5.06 2.23 -2.47
CA MET A 52 5.08 3.34 -1.50
C MET A 52 6.48 3.64 -0.98
N LYS A 53 7.28 2.59 -0.71
CA LYS A 53 8.68 2.73 -0.30
C LYS A 53 9.51 3.46 -1.36
N ASN A 54 9.29 3.13 -2.64
CA ASN A 54 9.99 3.77 -3.75
C ASN A 54 9.50 5.20 -4.00
N TYR A 55 8.18 5.42 -3.97
CA TYR A 55 7.54 6.71 -4.20
C TYR A 55 8.00 7.76 -3.18
N ARG A 56 8.25 7.36 -1.93
CA ARG A 56 8.85 8.21 -0.89
C ARG A 56 10.17 8.87 -1.31
N ASN A 57 10.96 8.23 -2.17
CA ASN A 57 12.24 8.75 -2.63
C ASN A 57 12.12 9.65 -3.88
N GLN A 58 10.90 9.80 -4.43
CA GLN A 58 10.64 10.49 -5.70
C GLN A 58 10.10 11.90 -5.52
N PHE A 59 10.15 12.48 -4.32
CA PHE A 59 9.60 13.83 -4.06
C PHE A 59 10.04 14.88 -5.08
N ASP A 60 11.33 14.88 -5.45
CA ASP A 60 11.85 15.89 -6.38
C ASP A 60 11.33 15.65 -7.81
N GLN A 61 11.06 14.40 -8.20
CA GLN A 61 10.42 14.06 -9.48
C GLN A 61 8.94 14.43 -9.48
N ILE A 62 8.23 14.19 -8.36
CA ILE A 62 6.83 14.60 -8.18
C ILE A 62 6.71 16.12 -8.32
N LEU A 63 7.64 16.87 -7.73
CA LEU A 63 7.69 18.32 -7.84
C LEU A 63 7.90 18.79 -9.29
N ILE A 64 8.77 18.13 -10.05
CA ILE A 64 8.97 18.44 -11.49
C ILE A 64 7.71 18.10 -12.29
N LYS A 65 7.14 16.91 -12.07
CA LYS A 65 5.94 16.44 -12.77
C LYS A 65 4.75 17.36 -12.54
N ALA A 66 4.57 17.81 -11.30
CA ALA A 66 3.51 18.74 -10.92
C ALA A 66 3.63 20.06 -11.71
N LYS A 67 4.85 20.60 -11.86
CA LYS A 67 5.09 21.83 -12.64
C LYS A 67 4.78 21.65 -14.13
N VAL A 68 5.30 20.59 -14.74
CA VAL A 68 5.09 20.36 -16.18
C VAL A 68 3.60 20.13 -16.48
N THR A 69 2.88 19.46 -15.59
CA THR A 69 1.43 19.21 -15.78
C THR A 69 0.62 20.50 -15.72
N ASP A 70 1.02 21.41 -14.85
CA ASP A 70 0.45 22.76 -14.74
C ASP A 70 0.77 23.62 -15.98
N GLU A 71 2.04 23.63 -16.42
CA GLU A 71 2.49 24.36 -17.62
C GLU A 71 1.80 23.91 -18.92
N LEU A 72 1.41 22.64 -19.01
CA LEU A 72 0.72 22.08 -20.17
C LEU A 72 -0.78 22.43 -20.25
N GLY A 73 -1.31 23.22 -19.30
CA GLY A 73 -2.69 23.69 -19.33
C GLY A 73 -3.72 22.58 -19.17
N VAL A 74 -3.34 21.45 -18.56
CA VAL A 74 -4.31 20.49 -18.01
C VAL A 74 -4.92 21.17 -16.80
N ASP A 75 -5.87 22.07 -17.05
CA ASP A 75 -6.47 22.99 -16.07
C ASP A 75 -6.92 22.18 -14.85
N PRO A 76 -6.16 22.20 -13.74
CA PRO A 76 -6.73 21.78 -12.49
C PRO A 76 -7.77 22.87 -12.18
N GLU A 77 -8.92 22.54 -11.59
CA GLU A 77 -9.84 23.58 -11.05
C GLU A 77 -9.15 24.52 -10.02
N ILE A 78 -7.87 24.28 -9.72
CA ILE A 78 -6.96 25.03 -8.88
C ILE A 78 -5.88 25.67 -9.76
N LYS A 79 -6.03 26.97 -10.02
CA LYS A 79 -5.02 27.79 -10.72
C LYS A 79 -3.72 27.81 -9.93
N VAL A 80 -2.63 27.31 -10.50
CA VAL A 80 -1.28 27.43 -9.95
C VAL A 80 -0.70 28.79 -10.37
N VAL A 81 0.16 29.37 -9.53
CA VAL A 81 0.76 30.69 -9.78
C VAL A 81 2.20 30.52 -10.24
N ASP A 82 2.58 31.28 -11.27
CA ASP A 82 3.91 31.33 -11.91
C ASP A 82 5.10 30.97 -11.01
N TYR A 83 5.67 29.79 -11.26
CA TYR A 83 6.83 29.24 -10.58
C TYR A 83 8.13 30.05 -10.79
N GLU A 84 8.21 30.83 -11.88
CA GLU A 84 9.43 31.56 -12.27
C GLU A 84 9.79 32.76 -11.37
N ARG A 85 8.92 33.15 -10.41
CA ARG A 85 9.14 34.37 -9.61
C ARG A 85 9.67 34.18 -8.19
N SER A 86 9.89 32.94 -7.71
CA SER A 86 10.24 32.70 -6.30
C SER A 86 11.54 31.93 -6.11
N ASP A 87 12.65 32.42 -6.67
CA ASP A 87 13.98 31.84 -6.43
C ASP A 87 14.63 32.27 -5.08
N GLY A 88 13.80 32.80 -4.17
CA GLY A 88 14.20 33.28 -2.85
C GLY A 88 14.48 32.16 -1.84
N ALA A 89 15.34 32.43 -0.86
CA ALA A 89 15.65 31.51 0.24
C ALA A 89 14.39 31.01 0.98
N ASP A 90 13.34 31.84 1.05
CA ASP A 90 12.06 31.54 1.70
C ASP A 90 11.28 30.43 0.99
N HIS A 91 11.30 30.37 -0.34
CA HIS A 91 10.58 29.32 -1.08
C HIS A 91 11.27 27.96 -0.93
N ARG A 92 12.60 27.92 -1.02
CA ARG A 92 13.36 26.67 -0.76
C ARG A 92 13.13 26.16 0.66
N ALA A 93 13.06 27.07 1.64
CA ALA A 93 12.71 26.71 3.01
C ALA A 93 11.28 26.15 3.13
N ALA A 94 10.31 26.76 2.45
CA ALA A 94 8.92 26.29 2.42
C ALA A 94 8.77 24.90 1.79
N VAL A 95 9.41 24.65 0.64
CA VAL A 95 9.42 23.34 -0.03
C VAL A 95 10.05 22.27 0.87
N LYS A 96 11.18 22.59 1.52
CA LYS A 96 11.82 21.69 2.48
C LYS A 96 10.89 21.39 3.66
N LYS A 97 10.21 22.41 4.20
CA LYS A 97 9.24 22.24 5.29
C LYS A 97 8.08 21.35 4.86
N PHE A 98 7.47 21.59 3.70
CA PHE A 98 6.40 20.76 3.14
C PHE A 98 6.83 19.29 2.95
N LYS A 99 8.02 19.05 2.39
CA LYS A 99 8.60 17.71 2.21
C LYS A 99 8.64 16.93 3.53
N HIS A 100 9.08 17.57 4.62
CA HIS A 100 9.24 16.92 5.92
C HIS A 100 7.93 16.85 6.72
N GLU A 101 7.14 17.92 6.73
CA GLU A 101 5.97 18.03 7.59
C GLU A 101 4.71 17.40 7.01
N PHE A 102 4.60 17.31 5.67
CA PHE A 102 3.48 16.70 4.99
C PHE A 102 3.91 15.40 4.32
N PHE A 103 4.77 15.47 3.29
CA PHE A 103 5.01 14.34 2.39
C PHE A 103 5.61 13.13 3.13
N TYR A 104 6.72 13.32 3.86
CA TYR A 104 7.32 12.22 4.62
C TYR A 104 6.41 11.67 5.71
N LYS A 105 5.59 12.51 6.38
CA LYS A 105 4.64 12.02 7.38
C LYS A 105 3.55 11.16 6.73
N LEU A 106 2.97 11.63 5.63
CA LEU A 106 1.97 10.86 4.88
C LEU A 106 2.55 9.53 4.40
N MET A 107 3.73 9.55 3.77
CA MET A 107 4.36 8.34 3.27
C MET A 107 4.71 7.35 4.40
N ASN A 108 5.13 7.83 5.56
CA ASN A 108 5.37 6.97 6.72
C ASN A 108 4.08 6.30 7.18
N VAL A 109 2.99 7.06 7.35
CA VAL A 109 1.68 6.51 7.78
C VAL A 109 1.21 5.44 6.80
N VAL A 110 1.19 5.75 5.51
CA VAL A 110 0.74 4.80 4.47
C VAL A 110 1.62 3.55 4.43
N THR A 111 2.94 3.72 4.52
CA THR A 111 3.88 2.59 4.51
C THR A 111 3.69 1.70 5.72
N THR A 112 3.50 2.26 6.91
CA THR A 112 3.22 1.49 8.12
C THR A 112 1.91 0.71 7.98
N SER A 113 0.82 1.37 7.60
CA SER A 113 -0.48 0.69 7.44
C SER A 113 -0.45 -0.45 6.41
N LEU A 114 0.24 -0.27 5.29
CA LEU A 114 0.41 -1.34 4.30
C LEU A 114 1.33 -2.46 4.79
N THR A 115 2.35 -2.13 5.58
CA THR A 115 3.24 -3.14 6.20
C THR A 115 2.45 -4.02 7.15
N ASP A 116 1.68 -3.42 8.07
CA ASP A 116 0.85 -4.16 9.02
C ASP A 116 -0.15 -5.07 8.30
N SER A 117 -0.77 -4.57 7.22
CA SER A 117 -1.71 -5.34 6.40
C SER A 117 -1.02 -6.50 5.68
N PHE A 118 0.18 -6.28 5.16
CA PHE A 118 0.97 -7.29 4.47
C PHE A 118 1.45 -8.39 5.42
N GLU A 119 1.91 -8.03 6.61
CA GLU A 119 2.32 -8.98 7.63
C GLU A 119 1.13 -9.84 8.09
N LEU A 120 -0.04 -9.23 8.31
CA LEU A 120 -1.25 -9.96 8.68
C LEU A 120 -1.67 -10.96 7.59
N LEU A 121 -1.66 -10.55 6.32
CA LEU A 121 -2.02 -11.42 5.21
C LEU A 121 -0.99 -12.54 5.00
N THR A 122 0.30 -12.26 5.21
CA THR A 122 1.36 -13.27 5.14
C THR A 122 1.17 -14.33 6.22
N ILE A 123 0.89 -13.92 7.47
CA ILE A 123 0.57 -14.86 8.56
C ILE A 123 -0.65 -15.71 8.20
N HIS A 124 -1.68 -15.11 7.59
CA HIS A 124 -2.87 -15.84 7.16
C HIS A 124 -2.54 -16.88 6.09
N VAL A 125 -1.81 -16.49 5.04
CA VAL A 125 -1.35 -17.40 3.99
C VAL A 125 -0.54 -18.54 4.60
N ASP A 126 0.41 -18.25 5.48
CA ASP A 126 1.26 -19.27 6.10
C ASP A 126 0.46 -20.28 6.92
N VAL A 127 -0.59 -19.84 7.62
CA VAL A 127 -1.48 -20.72 8.40
C VAL A 127 -2.38 -21.56 7.48
N TRP A 128 -2.85 -21.04 6.36
CA TRP A 128 -3.85 -21.71 5.52
C TRP A 128 -3.30 -22.38 4.26
N ASN A 129 -2.01 -22.21 3.95
CA ASN A 129 -1.40 -22.71 2.72
C ASN A 129 -1.61 -24.22 2.51
N PHE A 130 -1.63 -25.01 3.58
CA PHE A 130 -1.86 -26.46 3.54
C PHE A 130 -3.21 -26.85 2.92
N SER A 131 -4.22 -25.98 3.04
CA SER A 131 -5.57 -26.23 2.49
C SER A 131 -5.62 -26.03 0.98
N TYR A 132 -4.70 -25.22 0.44
CA TYR A 132 -4.65 -24.86 -0.98
C TYR A 132 -3.66 -25.73 -1.76
N ASP A 133 -2.60 -26.22 -1.11
CA ASP A 133 -1.66 -27.16 -1.69
C ASP A 133 -1.70 -28.52 -0.97
N LEU A 134 -2.84 -29.21 -1.10
CA LEU A 134 -3.05 -30.55 -0.53
C LEU A 134 -2.02 -31.59 -1.01
N LYS A 135 -1.33 -31.33 -2.13
CA LYS A 135 -0.30 -32.23 -2.67
C LYS A 135 1.03 -32.07 -1.96
N ASN A 136 1.35 -30.86 -1.49
CA ASN A 136 2.53 -30.57 -0.68
C ASN A 136 2.17 -30.35 0.80
N ALA A 137 0.94 -30.68 1.20
CA ALA A 137 0.50 -30.59 2.58
C ALA A 137 1.39 -31.49 3.45
N PRO A 138 1.69 -31.09 4.70
CA PRO A 138 2.50 -31.90 5.59
C PRO A 138 1.86 -33.29 5.75
N GLU A 139 2.55 -34.34 5.30
CA GLU A 139 2.07 -35.72 5.48
C GLU A 139 2.17 -36.17 6.95
N ASN A 140 2.97 -35.48 7.75
CA ASN A 140 3.15 -35.83 9.14
C ASN A 140 2.03 -35.23 10.01
N GLU A 141 1.46 -36.08 10.86
CA GLU A 141 0.34 -35.76 11.73
C GLU A 141 0.68 -34.63 12.74
N SER A 142 1.95 -34.49 13.12
CA SER A 142 2.43 -33.46 14.07
C SER A 142 2.36 -32.03 13.51
N GLU A 143 2.73 -31.84 12.24
CA GLU A 143 2.64 -30.58 11.49
C GLU A 143 1.18 -30.22 11.22
N LEU A 144 0.34 -31.20 10.86
CA LEU A 144 -1.10 -30.99 10.72
C LEU A 144 -1.77 -30.65 12.06
N LEU A 145 -1.31 -31.24 13.17
CA LEU A 145 -1.78 -30.89 14.51
C LEU A 145 -1.47 -29.44 14.91
N LYS A 146 -0.38 -28.84 14.41
CA LYS A 146 -0.10 -27.41 14.64
C LYS A 146 -1.23 -26.52 14.09
N HIS A 147 -1.86 -26.94 13.00
CA HIS A 147 -2.98 -26.26 12.36
C HIS A 147 -4.34 -26.59 13.01
N HIS A 148 -4.43 -27.66 13.81
CA HIS A 148 -5.66 -28.12 14.44
C HIS A 148 -6.29 -27.06 15.38
N ASN A 149 -5.49 -26.23 16.03
CA ASN A 149 -6.00 -25.15 16.88
C ASN A 149 -6.64 -24.00 16.08
N HIS A 150 -6.24 -23.81 14.82
CA HIS A 150 -6.87 -22.84 13.91
C HIS A 150 -8.17 -23.37 13.27
N LEU A 151 -8.43 -24.68 13.39
CA LEU A 151 -9.62 -25.37 12.88
C LEU A 151 -10.72 -25.58 13.96
N LYS A 152 -10.51 -25.04 15.17
CA LYS A 152 -11.46 -25.12 16.28
C LYS A 152 -12.19 -23.79 16.47
N ASP A 153 -13.50 -23.88 16.68
CA ASP A 153 -14.30 -22.80 17.25
C ASP A 153 -14.83 -23.28 18.60
N GLY A 154 -14.21 -22.82 19.69
CA GLY A 154 -14.50 -23.32 21.03
C GLY A 154 -14.12 -24.81 21.22
N SER A 155 -15.07 -25.63 21.70
CA SER A 155 -14.90 -27.07 21.86
C SER A 155 -15.14 -27.87 20.57
N ASP A 156 -15.68 -27.22 19.54
CA ASP A 156 -16.08 -27.88 18.29
C ASP A 156 -15.01 -27.69 17.21
N SER A 157 -14.63 -28.78 16.55
CA SER A 157 -13.72 -28.74 15.41
C SER A 157 -14.56 -28.65 14.13
N VAL A 158 -14.40 -27.58 13.34
CA VAL A 158 -15.11 -27.45 12.05
C VAL A 158 -14.61 -28.51 11.06
N ILE A 159 -13.33 -28.88 11.17
CA ILE A 159 -12.71 -29.98 10.44
C ILE A 159 -11.87 -30.81 11.44
N TYR A 160 -12.20 -32.09 11.58
CA TYR A 160 -11.37 -33.01 12.37
C TYR A 160 -10.10 -33.33 11.58
N GLY A 161 -8.94 -32.82 12.01
CA GLY A 161 -7.64 -33.11 11.39
C GLY A 161 -7.38 -34.62 11.22
N VAL A 162 -7.84 -35.43 12.17
CA VAL A 162 -7.76 -36.91 12.10
C VAL A 162 -8.53 -37.50 10.90
N LYS A 163 -9.61 -36.85 10.45
CA LYS A 163 -10.36 -37.27 9.24
C LYS A 163 -9.71 -36.83 7.93
N LEU A 164 -8.84 -35.81 7.95
CA LEU A 164 -8.03 -35.43 6.79
C LEU A 164 -6.89 -36.45 6.57
N CYS A 165 -6.32 -36.99 7.65
CA CYS A 165 -5.24 -38.00 7.59
C CYS A 165 -5.70 -39.41 7.18
N THR A 166 -7.00 -39.72 7.21
CA THR A 166 -7.55 -41.07 6.98
C THR A 166 -8.11 -41.29 5.57
N ARG A 167 -7.96 -40.33 4.67
CA ARG A 167 -8.44 -40.40 3.27
C ARG A 167 -7.35 -40.42 2.19
N PHE A 168 -6.09 -40.64 2.60
CA PHE A 168 -4.99 -40.97 1.70
C PHE A 168 -4.54 -42.41 1.94
#